data_AF-A0A9X1HGB8-F1
#
_entry.id   AF-A0A9X1HGB8-F1
#
_cell.length_a   1.000
_cell.length_b   1.000
_cell.length_c   1.000
_cell.angle_alpha   90.00
_cell.angle_beta   90.00
_cell.angle_gamma   90.00
#
_symmetry.space_group_name_H-M   'P 1'
#
loop_
_entity.id
_entity.type
_entity.pdbx_description
1 polymer ?
#
loop_
_entity_poly.entity_id
_entity_poly.type
_entity_poly.pdbx_seq_one_letter_code
_entity_poly.pdbx_strand_id
1 'polypeptide(L)'
;MAADITWTGAGDGTSWSQAANWNPQVVPGEGDDVIITLPGTYTVVLNATVSVNSIMLGGESGTQTLRKSSGTLTLAAASRIGPNGVLEMLAGYITGDGVLTNEGSIVADAPSWTGINNSTLINEGELVHERGIFYIASSALFENRGLYRIAGDLNISESGAMGTLLNTGTLEKTSGEGIAAIGVLVDSRPESHIRSSSGTLRLDATSTYHDMTFHVATAPSGIIFNYGTHTFRGTISGEPVGRVTVNTSIRAHESGGTLNFTGTGLQWISSYLIEGG
;
A
#
# COMPACT_ATOMS: atom_id res chain seq x y z
N MET A 1 2.12 1.81 31.60
CA MET A 1 1.02 2.69 31.15
C MET A 1 1.59 3.53 30.05
N ALA A 2 0.88 3.69 28.94
CA ALA A 2 1.33 4.58 27.89
C ALA A 2 1.28 6.03 28.38
N ALA A 3 2.31 6.80 28.04
CA ALA A 3 2.35 8.24 28.29
C ALA A 3 2.10 8.98 26.97
N ASP A 4 1.26 9.99 27.01
CA ASP A 4 1.03 10.87 25.87
C ASP A 4 2.25 11.78 25.69
N ILE A 5 2.90 11.69 24.53
CA ILE A 5 4.02 12.56 24.14
C ILE A 5 3.62 13.33 22.89
N THR A 6 3.37 14.62 23.08
CA THR A 6 2.79 15.50 22.06
C THR A 6 3.84 16.37 21.40
N TRP A 7 3.84 16.42 20.08
CA TRP A 7 4.70 17.32 19.31
C TRP A 7 4.29 18.78 19.54
N THR A 8 5.26 19.59 19.94
CA THR A 8 5.12 21.05 20.09
C THR A 8 5.99 21.82 19.10
N GLY A 9 7.06 21.21 18.59
CA GLY A 9 8.04 21.86 17.72
C GLY A 9 8.81 23.00 18.41
N ALA A 10 8.78 23.10 19.73
CA ALA A 10 9.39 24.22 20.48
C ALA A 10 10.92 24.19 20.54
N GLY A 11 11.55 23.09 20.12
CA GLY A 11 12.99 22.94 19.98
C GLY A 11 13.49 23.47 18.64
N ASP A 12 13.98 22.58 17.78
CA ASP A 12 14.38 22.93 16.42
C ASP A 12 13.22 22.90 15.41
N GLY A 13 12.03 22.44 15.85
CA GLY A 13 10.84 22.36 15.01
C GLY A 13 10.85 21.24 13.96
N THR A 14 11.82 20.33 13.99
CA THR A 14 11.94 19.28 12.96
C THR A 14 12.39 17.90 13.46
N SER A 15 13.31 17.82 14.43
CA SER A 15 13.93 16.53 14.78
C SER A 15 13.07 15.72 15.75
N TRP A 16 12.74 14.47 15.40
CA TRP A 16 12.10 13.52 16.36
C TRP A 16 12.96 13.34 17.61
N SER A 17 14.28 13.25 17.45
CA SER A 17 15.22 12.93 18.53
C SER A 17 15.49 14.08 19.51
N GLN A 18 14.90 15.26 19.31
CA GLN A 18 15.10 16.39 20.21
C GLN A 18 13.96 16.48 21.22
N ALA A 19 14.27 16.18 22.48
CA ALA A 19 13.31 16.20 23.59
C ALA A 19 12.54 17.53 23.71
N ALA A 20 13.18 18.66 23.42
CA ALA A 20 12.54 19.98 23.48
C ALA A 20 11.42 20.20 22.43
N ASN A 21 11.31 19.34 21.41
CA ASN A 21 10.18 19.38 20.47
C ASN A 21 8.92 18.69 20.99
N TRP A 22 9.00 18.02 22.14
CA TRP A 22 7.92 17.21 22.69
C TRP A 22 7.43 17.78 24.04
N ASN A 23 6.19 17.46 24.38
CA ASN A 23 5.61 17.69 25.70
C ASN A 23 5.03 16.37 26.24
N PRO A 24 5.52 15.85 27.40
CA PRO A 24 6.65 16.38 28.17
C PRO A 24 7.95 16.37 27.36
N GLN A 25 8.97 17.13 27.79
CA GLN A 25 10.24 17.30 27.08
C GLN A 25 11.10 16.03 27.12
N VAL A 26 10.64 14.98 26.43
CA VAL A 26 11.21 13.63 26.34
C VAL A 26 10.99 13.13 24.93
N VAL A 27 11.98 12.42 24.39
CA VAL A 27 11.86 11.77 23.08
C VAL A 27 10.96 10.54 23.23
N PRO A 28 9.92 10.37 22.39
CA PRO A 28 9.06 9.20 22.48
C PRO A 28 9.81 7.89 22.25
N GLY A 29 9.49 6.89 23.07
CA GLY A 29 10.04 5.55 23.04
C GLY A 29 8.99 4.47 23.29
N GLU A 30 9.48 3.30 23.69
CA GLU A 30 8.64 2.11 23.82
C GLU A 30 7.54 2.30 24.86
N GLY A 31 6.30 2.03 24.46
CA GLY A 31 5.14 2.19 25.32
C GLY A 31 4.50 3.58 25.28
N ASP A 32 5.08 4.58 24.63
CA ASP A 32 4.50 5.94 24.56
C ASP A 32 3.47 6.10 23.43
N ASP A 33 2.45 6.93 23.67
CA ASP A 33 1.47 7.36 22.66
C ASP A 33 1.92 8.68 22.04
N VAL A 34 2.28 8.65 20.76
CA VAL A 34 2.84 9.82 20.06
C VAL A 34 1.75 10.61 19.36
N ILE A 35 1.68 11.91 19.65
CA ILE A 35 0.63 12.80 19.14
C ILE A 35 1.27 13.91 18.31
N ILE A 36 1.10 13.86 16.99
CA ILE A 36 1.61 14.85 16.02
C ILE A 36 0.42 15.55 15.35
N THR A 37 -0.27 16.37 16.13
CA THR A 37 -1.55 17.00 15.73
C THR A 37 -1.56 18.52 15.91
N LEU A 38 -0.42 19.13 16.27
CA LEU A 38 -0.30 20.60 16.33
C LEU A 38 -0.72 21.19 14.98
N PRO A 39 -1.71 22.10 14.92
CA PRO A 39 -2.13 22.73 13.66
C PRO A 39 -0.97 23.48 13.01
N GLY A 40 -0.85 23.36 11.68
CA GLY A 40 0.22 23.98 10.91
C GLY A 40 0.86 23.04 9.90
N THR A 41 1.84 23.54 9.15
CA THR A 41 2.57 22.76 8.14
C THR A 41 4.02 22.58 8.58
N TYR A 42 4.42 21.35 8.87
CA TYR A 42 5.78 21.02 9.31
C TYR A 42 6.13 19.55 9.04
N THR A 43 7.42 19.24 9.12
CA THR A 43 7.94 17.88 8.98
C THR A 43 8.71 17.47 10.22
N VAL A 44 8.24 16.39 10.87
CA VAL A 44 8.96 15.66 11.91
C VAL A 44 9.83 14.61 11.25
N VAL A 45 11.15 14.71 11.41
CA VAL A 45 12.12 13.80 10.80
C VAL A 45 12.50 12.71 11.80
N LEU A 46 12.16 11.47 11.46
CA LEU A 46 12.54 10.25 12.16
C LEU A 46 13.64 9.52 11.36
N ASN A 47 14.87 9.54 11.88
CA ASN A 47 16.06 8.97 11.24
C ASN A 47 16.69 7.83 12.08
N ALA A 48 15.86 7.10 12.82
CA ALA A 48 16.29 5.99 13.68
C ALA A 48 15.25 4.86 13.69
N THR A 49 15.65 3.70 14.22
CA THR A 49 14.70 2.64 14.58
C THR A 49 14.04 3.00 15.91
N VAL A 50 12.72 3.01 15.94
CA VAL A 50 11.92 3.41 17.10
C VAL A 50 10.75 2.45 17.29
N SER A 51 10.46 2.13 18.54
CA SER A 51 9.24 1.43 18.96
C SER A 51 8.42 2.38 19.82
N VAL A 52 7.11 2.46 19.58
CA VAL A 52 6.14 3.26 20.36
C VAL A 52 4.87 2.44 20.57
N ASN A 53 4.00 2.88 21.49
CA ASN A 53 2.68 2.28 21.63
C ASN A 53 1.79 2.62 20.43
N SER A 54 1.56 3.90 20.16
CA SER A 54 0.76 4.34 19.01
C SER A 54 1.24 5.66 18.41
N ILE A 55 0.74 5.99 17.22
CA ILE A 55 0.90 7.31 16.59
C ILE A 55 -0.47 7.85 16.17
N MET A 56 -0.73 9.11 16.52
CA MET A 56 -1.76 9.95 15.91
C MET A 56 -1.09 11.06 15.10
N LEU A 57 -1.19 11.00 13.77
CA LEU A 57 -0.58 11.95 12.85
C LEU A 57 -1.66 12.73 12.09
N GLY A 58 -1.61 14.06 12.11
CA GLY A 58 -2.56 14.92 11.40
C GLY A 58 -3.49 15.67 12.35
N GLY A 59 -3.38 17.00 12.36
CA GLY A 59 -4.17 17.93 13.16
C GLY A 59 -5.41 18.44 12.44
N GLU A 60 -6.05 19.46 13.02
CA GLU A 60 -7.29 20.05 12.48
C GLU A 60 -7.06 20.85 11.19
N SER A 61 -5.86 21.39 10.98
CA SER A 61 -5.50 22.16 9.78
C SER A 61 -4.00 22.12 9.50
N GLY A 62 -3.63 22.50 8.27
CA GLY A 62 -2.26 22.42 7.78
C GLY A 62 -1.91 21.02 7.28
N THR A 63 -0.62 20.69 7.31
CA THR A 63 -0.12 19.37 6.87
C THR A 63 0.99 18.92 7.81
N GLN A 64 0.72 17.90 8.61
CA GLN A 64 1.69 17.33 9.55
C GLN A 64 2.36 16.13 8.89
N THR A 65 3.63 16.28 8.56
CA THR A 65 4.40 15.20 7.92
C THR A 65 5.27 14.49 8.95
N LEU A 66 5.15 13.16 9.06
CA LEU A 66 6.17 12.31 9.67
C LEU A 66 7.04 11.74 8.55
N ARG A 67 8.29 12.20 8.44
CA ARG A 67 9.26 11.69 7.48
C ARG A 67 10.13 10.63 8.14
N LYS A 68 9.88 9.37 7.80
CA LYS A 68 10.65 8.22 8.23
C LYS A 68 11.81 7.98 7.25
N SER A 69 12.94 8.64 7.52
CA SER A 69 14.14 8.66 6.68
C SER A 69 14.93 7.35 6.71
N SER A 70 14.85 6.59 7.80
CA SER A 70 15.60 5.34 8.00
C SER A 70 14.93 4.44 9.05
N GLY A 71 15.59 3.34 9.42
CA GLY A 71 15.22 2.48 10.54
C GLY A 71 13.91 1.72 10.35
N THR A 72 13.45 1.05 11.42
CA THR A 72 12.11 0.46 11.49
C THR A 72 11.26 1.25 12.48
N LEU A 73 9.98 1.45 12.19
CA LEU A 73 9.02 2.01 13.13
C LEU A 73 8.07 0.90 13.59
N THR A 74 8.10 0.57 14.87
CA THR A 74 7.26 -0.46 15.49
C THR A 74 6.10 0.17 16.24
N LEU A 75 4.88 -0.28 15.94
CA LEU A 75 3.64 0.19 16.55
C LEU A 75 3.01 -0.96 17.34
N ALA A 76 2.89 -0.82 18.66
CA ALA A 76 2.33 -1.88 19.51
C ALA A 76 0.79 -1.88 19.54
N ALA A 77 0.16 -0.73 19.24
CA ALA A 77 -1.28 -0.52 19.29
C ALA A 77 -1.78 0.24 18.06
N ALA A 78 -3.10 0.32 17.93
CA ALA A 78 -3.76 0.99 16.82
C ALA A 78 -3.24 2.42 16.65
N SER A 79 -2.85 2.75 15.43
CA SER A 79 -2.27 4.04 15.03
C SER A 79 -3.00 4.60 13.84
N ARG A 80 -2.96 5.92 13.67
CA ARG A 80 -3.75 6.61 12.66
C ARG A 80 -3.01 7.78 12.02
N ILE A 81 -3.13 7.87 10.71
CA ILE A 81 -2.84 9.07 9.92
C ILE A 81 -4.19 9.69 9.56
N GLY A 82 -4.50 10.84 10.13
CA GLY A 82 -5.71 11.59 9.82
C GLY A 82 -5.62 12.33 8.48
N PRO A 83 -6.70 13.00 8.04
CA PRO A 83 -6.79 13.61 6.71
C PRO A 83 -5.70 14.64 6.37
N ASN A 84 -5.16 15.34 7.37
CA ASN A 84 -4.07 16.32 7.21
C ASN A 84 -2.68 15.73 7.50
N GLY A 85 -2.61 14.43 7.82
CA GLY A 85 -1.37 13.72 8.11
C GLY A 85 -0.74 13.16 6.84
N VAL A 86 0.59 13.23 6.77
CA VAL A 86 1.39 12.62 5.71
C VAL A 86 2.50 11.76 6.33
N LEU A 87 2.50 10.45 6.06
CA LEU A 87 3.63 9.59 6.39
C LEU A 87 4.52 9.41 5.16
N GLU A 88 5.73 9.97 5.18
CA GLU A 88 6.72 9.73 4.14
C GLU A 88 7.65 8.59 4.55
N MET A 89 7.74 7.56 3.73
CA MET A 89 8.50 6.33 3.96
C MET A 89 9.68 6.26 2.96
N LEU A 90 10.88 6.59 3.43
CA LEU A 90 12.08 6.65 2.57
C LEU A 90 12.98 5.41 2.69
N ALA A 91 12.78 4.58 3.70
CA ALA A 91 13.49 3.33 3.91
C ALA A 91 12.79 2.48 4.97
N GLY A 92 13.14 1.20 5.08
CA GLY A 92 12.79 0.36 6.24
C GLY A 92 11.30 0.02 6.35
N TYR A 93 10.93 -0.65 7.45
CA TYR A 93 9.57 -1.17 7.65
C TYR A 93 8.74 -0.32 8.63
N ILE A 94 7.42 -0.38 8.46
CA ILE A 94 6.46 -0.29 9.57
C ILE A 94 6.13 -1.72 10.03
N THR A 95 6.18 -1.96 11.34
CA THR A 95 5.94 -3.30 11.93
C THR A 95 5.21 -3.21 13.27
N GLY A 96 4.96 -4.34 13.90
CA GLY A 96 4.29 -4.47 15.20
C GLY A 96 2.83 -4.90 15.10
N ASP A 97 2.24 -5.20 16.25
CA ASP A 97 0.88 -5.74 16.38
C ASP A 97 -0.21 -4.67 16.16
N GLY A 98 0.17 -3.40 16.18
CA GLY A 98 -0.72 -2.27 15.94
C GLY A 98 -1.18 -2.17 14.50
N VAL A 99 -2.49 -1.98 14.29
CA VAL A 99 -3.04 -1.64 12.98
C VAL A 99 -2.77 -0.17 12.69
N LEU A 100 -2.08 0.14 11.59
CA LEU A 100 -1.96 1.51 11.08
C LEU A 100 -3.10 1.81 10.10
N THR A 101 -3.93 2.80 10.41
CA THR A 101 -5.00 3.27 9.50
C THR A 101 -4.61 4.60 8.87
N ASN A 102 -4.57 4.66 7.54
CA ASN A 102 -4.31 5.87 6.79
C ASN A 102 -5.59 6.46 6.22
N GLU A 103 -6.04 7.60 6.73
CA GLU A 103 -7.11 8.43 6.18
C GLU A 103 -6.57 9.69 5.48
N GLY A 104 -5.25 9.93 5.56
CA GLY A 104 -4.54 11.01 4.88
C GLY A 104 -3.73 10.47 3.70
N SER A 105 -2.42 10.75 3.72
CA SER A 105 -1.51 10.30 2.68
C SER A 105 -0.33 9.50 3.24
N ILE A 106 0.02 8.42 2.55
CA ILE A 106 1.31 7.75 2.66
C ILE A 106 2.07 8.00 1.36
N VAL A 107 3.34 8.40 1.47
CA VAL A 107 4.25 8.52 0.32
C VAL A 107 5.39 7.54 0.50
N ALA A 108 5.43 6.50 -0.33
CA ALA A 108 6.54 5.57 -0.43
C ALA A 108 7.56 6.08 -1.46
N ASP A 109 8.52 6.86 -0.98
CA ASP A 109 9.57 7.51 -1.78
C ASP A 109 10.97 6.99 -1.39
N ALA A 110 11.11 5.66 -1.35
CA ALA A 110 12.35 5.04 -0.93
C ALA A 110 13.31 4.87 -2.13
N PRO A 111 14.59 5.31 -2.06
CA PRO A 111 15.55 5.10 -3.15
C PRO A 111 15.81 3.61 -3.45
N SER A 112 15.63 2.73 -2.46
CA SER A 112 15.79 1.28 -2.62
C SER A 112 14.51 0.54 -2.29
N TRP A 113 14.07 0.61 -1.03
CA TRP A 113 12.87 -0.09 -0.59
C TRP A 113 12.31 0.49 0.70
N THR A 114 11.00 0.34 0.87
CA THR A 114 10.29 0.49 2.15
C THR A 114 9.14 -0.51 2.18
N GLY A 115 8.31 -0.51 3.21
CA GLY A 115 7.12 -1.35 3.25
C GLY A 115 6.62 -1.66 4.65
N ILE A 116 5.85 -2.72 4.75
CA ILE A 116 5.31 -3.26 6.00
C ILE A 116 5.81 -4.68 6.25
N ASN A 117 5.98 -5.06 7.51
CA ASN A 117 6.50 -6.37 7.91
C ASN A 117 5.72 -6.93 9.09
N ASN A 118 5.13 -8.13 8.91
CA ASN A 118 4.33 -8.82 9.93
C ASN A 118 3.38 -7.89 10.70
N SER A 119 2.68 -7.02 9.95
CA SER A 119 1.82 -5.97 10.48
C SER A 119 0.62 -5.76 9.57
N THR A 120 -0.34 -4.95 10.03
CA THR A 120 -1.53 -4.59 9.23
C THR A 120 -1.54 -3.10 8.95
N LEU A 121 -1.67 -2.74 7.66
CA LEU A 121 -1.87 -1.36 7.20
C LEU A 121 -3.20 -1.29 6.45
N ILE A 122 -4.10 -0.43 6.90
CA ILE A 122 -5.36 -0.11 6.22
C ILE A 122 -5.19 1.26 5.56
N ASN A 123 -5.32 1.32 4.25
CA ASN A 123 -5.31 2.55 3.47
C ASN A 123 -6.75 2.94 3.09
N GLU A 124 -7.35 3.88 3.82
CA GLU A 124 -8.63 4.54 3.49
C GLU A 124 -8.43 5.77 2.59
N GLY A 125 -7.28 6.44 2.72
CA GLY A 125 -6.87 7.59 1.93
C GLY A 125 -6.07 7.22 0.69
N GLU A 126 -4.92 7.86 0.49
CA GLU A 126 -4.03 7.59 -0.64
C GLU A 126 -2.67 7.07 -0.16
N LEU A 127 -2.16 6.04 -0.84
CA LEU A 127 -0.75 5.70 -0.85
C LEU A 127 -0.18 6.01 -2.24
N VAL A 128 0.83 6.87 -2.31
CA VAL A 128 1.60 7.17 -3.53
C VAL A 128 2.95 6.48 -3.44
N HIS A 129 3.21 5.57 -4.37
CA HIS A 129 4.47 4.85 -4.49
C HIS A 129 5.30 5.49 -5.60
N GLU A 130 6.31 6.26 -5.21
CA GLU A 130 7.08 7.11 -6.12
C GLU A 130 8.44 6.49 -6.48
N ARG A 131 9.05 5.74 -5.56
CA ARG A 131 10.37 5.12 -5.78
C ARG A 131 10.54 3.80 -5.04
N GLY A 132 11.49 3.02 -5.54
CA GLY A 132 11.95 1.78 -4.90
C GLY A 132 10.91 0.67 -4.92
N ILE A 133 11.21 -0.40 -4.19
CA ILE A 133 10.29 -1.52 -3.98
C ILE A 133 9.43 -1.23 -2.74
N PHE A 134 8.13 -1.51 -2.81
CA PHE A 134 7.29 -1.56 -1.63
C PHE A 134 7.11 -3.02 -1.20
N TYR A 135 7.61 -3.37 -0.02
CA TYR A 135 7.48 -4.71 0.52
C TYR A 135 6.20 -4.89 1.33
N ILE A 136 5.49 -5.98 1.06
CA ILE A 136 4.49 -6.54 1.98
C ILE A 136 5.08 -7.85 2.50
N ALA A 137 5.82 -7.74 3.58
CA ALA A 137 6.75 -8.75 4.06
C ALA A 137 6.19 -9.60 5.20
N SER A 138 6.69 -10.82 5.31
CA SER A 138 6.49 -11.71 6.48
C SER A 138 5.01 -11.83 6.89
N SER A 139 4.16 -12.22 5.93
CA SER A 139 2.71 -12.38 6.13
C SER A 139 1.96 -11.10 6.52
N ALA A 140 2.54 -9.92 6.31
CA ALA A 140 1.84 -8.66 6.51
C ALA A 140 0.57 -8.57 5.64
N LEU A 141 -0.40 -7.80 6.13
CA LEU A 141 -1.64 -7.49 5.44
C LEU A 141 -1.68 -6.00 5.10
N PHE A 142 -1.72 -5.70 3.81
CA PHE A 142 -2.08 -4.38 3.31
C PHE A 142 -3.52 -4.42 2.83
N GLU A 143 -4.41 -3.68 3.49
CA GLU A 143 -5.80 -3.50 3.05
C GLU A 143 -5.94 -2.14 2.35
N ASN A 144 -6.09 -2.16 1.02
CA ASN A 144 -6.31 -0.98 0.22
C ASN A 144 -7.82 -0.74 0.03
N ARG A 145 -8.39 0.19 0.80
CA ARG A 145 -9.79 0.66 0.70
C ARG A 145 -9.94 1.94 -0.11
N GLY A 146 -8.91 2.79 -0.11
CA GLY A 146 -8.81 3.99 -0.93
C GLY A 146 -8.01 3.76 -2.22
N LEU A 147 -7.00 4.58 -2.46
CA LEU A 147 -6.14 4.53 -3.64
C LEU A 147 -4.72 4.08 -3.28
N TYR A 148 -4.23 3.02 -3.90
CA TYR A 148 -2.79 2.74 -4.03
C TYR A 148 -2.38 3.14 -5.45
N ARG A 149 -1.62 4.23 -5.57
CA ARG A 149 -1.08 4.74 -6.83
C ARG A 149 0.41 4.39 -6.99
N ILE A 150 0.72 3.59 -8.00
CA ILE A 150 2.08 3.27 -8.43
C ILE A 150 2.51 4.28 -9.50
N ALA A 151 3.38 5.21 -9.12
CA ALA A 151 3.82 6.33 -9.94
C ALA A 151 5.09 6.04 -10.76
N GLY A 152 5.25 4.80 -11.25
CA GLY A 152 6.39 4.42 -12.09
C GLY A 152 6.47 2.93 -12.35
N ASP A 153 7.63 2.48 -12.82
CA ASP A 153 7.94 1.06 -13.02
C ASP A 153 8.46 0.46 -11.69
N LEU A 154 7.56 0.41 -10.71
CA LEU A 154 7.88 0.12 -9.31
C LEU A 154 7.18 -1.14 -8.84
N ASN A 155 7.90 -1.99 -8.11
CA ASN A 155 7.40 -3.29 -7.72
C ASN A 155 6.79 -3.27 -6.32
N ILE A 156 5.71 -4.03 -6.15
CA ILE A 156 5.25 -4.49 -4.85
C ILE A 156 5.74 -5.92 -4.70
N SER A 157 6.54 -6.19 -3.68
CA SER A 157 7.21 -7.49 -3.53
C SER A 157 7.05 -8.06 -2.14
N GLU A 158 7.26 -9.36 -2.04
CA GLU A 158 7.40 -10.09 -0.79
C GLU A 158 8.81 -9.94 -0.23
N SER A 159 8.94 -10.13 1.08
CA SER A 159 10.22 -10.37 1.73
C SER A 159 9.98 -11.34 2.90
N GLY A 160 10.59 -12.52 2.84
CA GLY A 160 10.22 -13.63 3.72
C GLY A 160 8.89 -14.26 3.30
N ALA A 161 8.04 -14.62 4.27
CA ALA A 161 6.73 -15.18 3.98
C ALA A 161 5.87 -14.16 3.19
N MET A 162 5.13 -14.66 2.21
CA MET A 162 4.38 -13.80 1.27
C MET A 162 3.27 -13.05 1.98
N GLY A 163 3.27 -11.72 1.85
CA GLY A 163 2.19 -10.87 2.33
C GLY A 163 0.98 -10.87 1.41
N THR A 164 -0.09 -10.22 1.87
CA THR A 164 -1.35 -10.06 1.12
C THR A 164 -1.68 -8.60 0.92
N LEU A 165 -1.96 -8.23 -0.32
CA LEU A 165 -2.66 -7.01 -0.70
C LEU A 165 -4.15 -7.34 -0.86
N LEU A 166 -4.94 -7.02 0.16
CA LEU A 166 -6.40 -7.05 0.12
C LEU A 166 -6.90 -5.75 -0.52
N ASN A 167 -7.49 -5.84 -1.71
CA ASN A 167 -7.94 -4.69 -2.47
C ASN A 167 -9.47 -4.60 -2.48
N THR A 168 -10.02 -3.62 -1.77
CA THR A 168 -11.44 -3.24 -1.81
C THR A 168 -11.65 -1.88 -2.49
N GLY A 169 -10.57 -1.11 -2.67
CA GLY A 169 -10.54 0.17 -3.39
C GLY A 169 -9.89 0.04 -4.77
N THR A 170 -8.97 0.97 -5.08
CA THR A 170 -8.29 1.03 -6.38
C THR A 170 -6.78 0.84 -6.24
N LEU A 171 -6.23 -0.12 -6.98
CA LEU A 171 -4.80 -0.24 -7.27
C LEU A 171 -4.55 0.28 -8.69
N GLU A 172 -3.71 1.30 -8.86
CA GLU A 172 -3.49 1.93 -10.16
C GLU A 172 -2.02 2.22 -10.45
N LYS A 173 -1.54 1.81 -11.64
CA LYS A 173 -0.30 2.33 -12.22
C LYS A 173 -0.60 3.56 -13.07
N THR A 174 0.01 4.69 -12.73
CA THR A 174 -0.28 5.98 -13.38
C THR A 174 0.82 6.51 -14.29
N SER A 175 2.04 6.00 -14.18
CA SER A 175 3.20 6.49 -14.95
C SER A 175 4.26 5.41 -15.12
N GLY A 176 5.20 5.65 -16.05
CA GLY A 176 6.23 4.69 -16.44
C GLY A 176 5.71 3.72 -17.51
N GLU A 177 6.46 3.62 -18.61
CA GLU A 177 6.07 2.81 -19.77
C GLU A 177 6.43 1.32 -19.60
N GLY A 178 7.22 0.98 -18.57
CA GLY A 178 7.65 -0.36 -18.26
C GLY A 178 6.67 -1.14 -17.37
N ILE A 179 7.22 -2.07 -16.59
CA ILE A 179 6.47 -3.00 -15.75
C ILE A 179 6.52 -2.55 -14.29
N ALA A 180 5.37 -2.52 -13.64
CA ALA A 180 5.24 -2.61 -12.19
C ALA A 180 4.81 -4.06 -11.85
N ALA A 181 5.71 -4.84 -11.25
CA ALA A 181 5.44 -6.22 -10.87
C ALA A 181 4.86 -6.30 -9.45
N ILE A 182 3.80 -7.09 -9.28
CA ILE A 182 3.12 -7.37 -8.01
C ILE A 182 3.39 -8.83 -7.65
N GLY A 183 4.40 -9.05 -6.81
CA GLY A 183 4.89 -10.37 -6.37
C GLY A 183 4.23 -10.92 -5.11
N VAL A 184 3.15 -10.30 -4.64
CA VAL A 184 2.43 -10.66 -3.41
C VAL A 184 1.04 -11.20 -3.74
N LEU A 185 0.40 -11.87 -2.78
CA LEU A 185 -1.00 -12.30 -2.95
C LEU A 185 -1.86 -11.05 -3.17
N VAL A 186 -2.68 -11.06 -4.22
CA VAL A 186 -3.75 -10.06 -4.40
C VAL A 186 -5.08 -10.73 -4.12
N ASP A 187 -5.84 -10.18 -3.18
CA ASP A 187 -7.23 -10.57 -2.90
C ASP A 187 -8.13 -9.37 -3.23
N SER A 188 -8.69 -9.34 -4.44
CA SER A 188 -9.63 -8.29 -4.85
C SER A 188 -11.05 -8.65 -4.44
N ARG A 189 -11.72 -7.71 -3.78
CA ARG A 189 -13.09 -7.84 -3.26
C ARG A 189 -14.12 -7.11 -4.14
N PRO A 190 -15.43 -7.32 -3.92
CA PRO A 190 -16.47 -6.71 -4.74
C PRO A 190 -16.30 -5.21 -4.89
N GLU A 191 -16.62 -4.70 -6.08
CA GLU A 191 -16.54 -3.28 -6.48
C GLU A 191 -15.13 -2.69 -6.60
N SER A 192 -14.09 -3.48 -6.28
CA SER A 192 -12.71 -3.01 -6.38
C SER A 192 -12.21 -2.88 -7.83
N HIS A 193 -11.13 -2.12 -7.98
CA HIS A 193 -10.50 -1.83 -9.27
C HIS A 193 -9.01 -2.13 -9.28
N ILE A 194 -8.54 -2.68 -10.40
CA ILE A 194 -7.12 -2.74 -10.76
C ILE A 194 -6.96 -2.05 -12.11
N ARG A 195 -6.13 -1.01 -12.17
CA ARG A 195 -6.06 -0.07 -13.29
C ARG A 195 -4.62 0.10 -13.79
N SER A 196 -4.43 0.06 -15.11
CA SER A 196 -3.19 0.51 -15.74
C SER A 196 -3.49 1.68 -16.67
N SER A 197 -3.02 2.87 -16.28
CA SER A 197 -3.17 4.10 -17.06
C SER A 197 -1.95 4.41 -17.93
N SER A 198 -0.78 3.84 -17.59
CA SER A 198 0.46 3.87 -18.37
C SER A 198 1.25 2.59 -18.09
N GLY A 199 1.98 2.07 -19.08
CA GLY A 199 2.80 0.86 -18.96
C GLY A 199 2.01 -0.39 -18.54
N THR A 200 2.68 -1.32 -17.87
CA THR A 200 2.11 -2.64 -17.52
C THR A 200 2.09 -2.88 -16.02
N LEU A 201 0.93 -3.28 -15.49
CA LEU A 201 0.85 -3.98 -14.20
C LEU A 201 0.98 -5.49 -14.43
N ARG A 202 1.90 -6.14 -13.75
CA ARG A 202 2.12 -7.59 -13.88
C ARG A 202 1.89 -8.29 -12.54
N LEU A 203 0.95 -9.23 -12.53
CA LEU A 203 0.56 -10.02 -11.36
C LEU A 203 1.36 -11.33 -11.39
N ASP A 204 2.30 -11.46 -10.44
CA ASP A 204 3.34 -12.50 -10.41
C ASP A 204 3.12 -13.52 -9.27
N ALA A 205 1.95 -13.53 -8.63
CA ALA A 205 1.61 -14.46 -7.56
C ALA A 205 0.17 -14.99 -7.70
N THR A 206 -0.04 -16.21 -7.21
CA THR A 206 -1.36 -16.83 -7.05
C THR A 206 -2.29 -15.86 -6.32
N SER A 207 -3.44 -15.53 -6.89
CA SER A 207 -4.29 -14.44 -6.40
C SER A 207 -5.76 -14.75 -6.61
N THR A 208 -6.65 -14.04 -5.91
CA THR A 208 -8.10 -14.21 -6.01
C THR A 208 -8.76 -12.88 -6.36
N TYR A 209 -9.79 -12.94 -7.20
CA TYR A 209 -10.53 -11.78 -7.67
C TYR A 209 -12.02 -12.07 -7.56
N HIS A 210 -12.78 -11.17 -6.94
CA HIS A 210 -14.19 -11.34 -6.64
C HIS A 210 -14.97 -10.08 -7.00
N ASP A 211 -15.90 -10.18 -7.96
CA ASP A 211 -16.81 -9.09 -8.37
C ASP A 211 -16.12 -7.73 -8.60
N MET A 212 -15.02 -7.74 -9.36
CA MET A 212 -14.12 -6.59 -9.56
C MET A 212 -13.95 -6.22 -11.03
N THR A 213 -13.45 -5.00 -11.29
CA THR A 213 -13.20 -4.50 -12.67
C THR A 213 -11.73 -4.20 -12.97
N PHE A 214 -11.22 -4.75 -14.08
CA PHE A 214 -9.91 -4.38 -14.65
C PHE A 214 -10.07 -3.21 -15.62
N HIS A 215 -9.21 -2.21 -15.51
CA HIS A 215 -9.20 -1.05 -16.42
C HIS A 215 -7.83 -0.90 -17.06
N VAL A 216 -7.79 -0.74 -18.38
CA VAL A 216 -6.56 -0.41 -19.11
C VAL A 216 -6.85 0.79 -20.01
N ALA A 217 -6.36 1.96 -19.63
CA ALA A 217 -6.83 3.23 -20.18
C ALA A 217 -6.33 3.51 -21.61
N THR A 218 -5.16 2.98 -21.97
CA THR A 218 -4.47 3.30 -23.22
C THR A 218 -3.78 2.06 -23.80
N ALA A 219 -3.57 2.05 -25.12
CA ALA A 219 -2.59 1.16 -25.75
C ALA A 219 -1.25 1.91 -25.85
N PRO A 220 -0.08 1.25 -25.62
CA PRO A 220 0.11 -0.19 -25.44
C PRO A 220 0.07 -0.67 -23.98
N SER A 221 -0.47 0.12 -23.05
CA SER A 221 -0.56 -0.25 -21.63
C SER A 221 -1.30 -1.57 -21.40
N GLY A 222 -1.07 -2.19 -20.25
CA GLY A 222 -1.69 -3.48 -19.97
C GLY A 222 -1.71 -3.93 -18.51
N ILE A 223 -2.44 -5.01 -18.30
CA ILE A 223 -2.45 -5.82 -17.08
C ILE A 223 -2.14 -7.25 -17.51
N ILE A 224 -1.17 -7.90 -16.87
CA ILE A 224 -0.74 -9.25 -17.23
C ILE A 224 -0.81 -10.17 -16.00
N PHE A 225 -1.56 -11.26 -16.12
CA PHE A 225 -1.45 -12.40 -15.21
C PHE A 225 -0.29 -13.27 -15.68
N ASN A 226 0.82 -13.27 -14.95
CA ASN A 226 2.08 -13.81 -15.46
C ASN A 226 2.57 -15.05 -14.70
N TYR A 227 2.25 -15.21 -13.42
CA TYR A 227 2.66 -16.38 -12.64
C TYR A 227 1.64 -16.75 -11.57
N GLY A 228 1.67 -18.01 -11.14
CA GLY A 228 0.71 -18.56 -10.17
C GLY A 228 -0.65 -18.86 -10.79
N THR A 229 -1.59 -19.30 -9.96
CA THR A 229 -2.99 -19.53 -10.37
C THR A 229 -3.84 -18.34 -9.94
N HIS A 230 -4.59 -17.74 -10.86
CA HIS A 230 -5.52 -16.67 -10.52
C HIS A 230 -6.95 -17.22 -10.46
N THR A 231 -7.60 -17.07 -9.30
CA THR A 231 -8.95 -17.59 -9.07
C THR A 231 -9.99 -16.50 -9.24
N PHE A 232 -10.97 -16.72 -10.11
CA PHE A 232 -12.06 -15.79 -10.39
C PHE A 232 -13.35 -16.27 -9.75
N ARG A 233 -13.95 -15.40 -8.93
CA ARG A 233 -15.23 -15.60 -8.26
C ARG A 233 -16.21 -14.50 -8.69
N GLY A 234 -17.47 -14.86 -8.92
CA GLY A 234 -18.48 -13.89 -9.36
C GLY A 234 -18.13 -13.29 -10.72
N THR A 235 -18.39 -12.00 -10.94
CA THR A 235 -18.16 -11.35 -12.23
C THR A 235 -16.84 -10.56 -12.25
N ILE A 236 -15.91 -10.99 -13.08
CA ILE A 236 -14.69 -10.24 -13.41
C ILE A 236 -14.91 -9.51 -14.71
N SER A 237 -14.82 -8.18 -14.68
CA SER A 237 -15.23 -7.33 -15.80
C SER A 237 -14.13 -6.38 -16.28
N GLY A 238 -14.34 -5.78 -17.45
CA GLY A 238 -13.49 -4.71 -17.97
C GLY A 238 -13.83 -4.32 -19.41
N GLU A 239 -13.46 -3.09 -19.79
CA GLU A 239 -13.49 -2.59 -21.17
C GLU A 239 -12.10 -2.02 -21.54
N PRO A 240 -11.08 -2.87 -21.68
CA PRO A 240 -9.71 -2.42 -21.87
C PRO A 240 -9.49 -1.79 -23.26
N VAL A 241 -8.94 -0.57 -23.28
CA VAL A 241 -8.39 0.07 -24.49
C VAL A 241 -7.03 -0.53 -24.84
N GLY A 242 -6.22 -0.81 -23.82
CA GLY A 242 -4.99 -1.60 -23.95
C GLY A 242 -5.25 -3.10 -23.82
N ARG A 243 -4.37 -3.85 -23.16
CA ARG A 243 -4.49 -5.32 -23.03
C ARG A 243 -4.66 -5.81 -21.60
N VAL A 244 -5.59 -6.75 -21.41
CA VAL A 244 -5.60 -7.65 -20.26
C VAL A 244 -5.14 -9.02 -20.74
N THR A 245 -3.94 -9.41 -20.36
CA THR A 245 -3.26 -10.59 -20.90
C THR A 245 -3.20 -11.70 -19.87
N VAL A 246 -3.71 -12.87 -20.24
CA VAL A 246 -3.58 -14.10 -19.48
C VAL A 246 -2.38 -14.89 -20.01
N ASN A 247 -1.32 -14.95 -19.20
CA ASN A 247 -0.06 -15.68 -19.48
C ASN A 247 0.21 -16.77 -18.43
N THR A 248 -0.78 -17.11 -17.61
CA THR A 248 -0.72 -18.19 -16.62
C THR A 248 -2.11 -18.78 -16.40
N SER A 249 -2.23 -19.77 -15.52
CA SER A 249 -3.48 -20.49 -15.24
C SER A 249 -4.52 -19.58 -14.58
N ILE A 250 -5.74 -19.63 -15.11
CA ILE A 250 -6.95 -19.09 -14.48
C ILE A 250 -7.80 -20.25 -13.98
N ARG A 251 -8.37 -20.11 -12.79
CA ARG A 251 -9.30 -21.05 -12.17
C ARG A 251 -10.62 -20.34 -11.87
N ALA A 252 -11.75 -20.98 -12.15
CA ALA A 252 -13.03 -20.55 -11.61
C ALA A 252 -13.17 -20.99 -10.14
N HIS A 253 -13.65 -20.12 -9.26
CA HIS A 253 -13.98 -20.47 -7.88
C HIS A 253 -15.11 -21.51 -7.84
N GLU A 254 -15.21 -22.31 -6.77
CA GLU A 254 -16.28 -23.31 -6.57
C GLU A 254 -17.70 -22.70 -6.61
N SER A 255 -17.81 -21.43 -6.22
CA SER A 255 -19.07 -20.66 -6.30
C SER A 255 -19.36 -20.09 -7.69
N GLY A 256 -18.52 -20.38 -8.68
CA GLY A 256 -18.60 -19.87 -10.04
C GLY A 256 -17.79 -18.59 -10.29
N GLY A 257 -17.38 -18.40 -11.54
CA GLY A 257 -16.70 -17.22 -12.04
C GLY A 257 -17.16 -16.90 -13.48
N THR A 258 -17.40 -15.64 -13.77
CA THR A 258 -17.82 -15.10 -15.07
C THR A 258 -16.80 -14.08 -15.55
N LEU A 259 -16.38 -14.20 -16.81
CA LEU A 259 -15.60 -13.16 -17.48
C LEU A 259 -16.53 -12.30 -18.33
N ASN A 260 -16.72 -11.04 -17.93
CA ASN A 260 -17.58 -10.07 -18.61
C ASN A 260 -16.74 -8.91 -19.17
N PHE A 261 -16.00 -9.20 -20.23
CA PHE A 261 -15.18 -8.20 -20.93
C PHE A 261 -15.86 -7.75 -22.21
N THR A 262 -15.89 -6.44 -22.42
CA THR A 262 -16.24 -5.81 -23.71
C THR A 262 -14.98 -5.33 -24.42
N GLY A 263 -15.12 -4.88 -25.67
CA GLY A 263 -13.97 -4.48 -26.50
C GLY A 263 -13.14 -5.68 -26.98
N THR A 264 -11.85 -5.47 -27.26
CA THR A 264 -10.96 -6.48 -27.87
C THR A 264 -9.64 -6.69 -27.10
N GLY A 265 -9.50 -6.09 -25.92
CA GLY A 265 -8.24 -6.09 -25.17
C GLY A 265 -7.96 -7.34 -24.34
N LEU A 266 -8.93 -8.25 -24.14
CA LEU A 266 -8.69 -9.52 -23.44
C LEU A 266 -7.93 -10.50 -24.35
N GLN A 267 -6.77 -10.99 -23.90
CA GLN A 267 -5.91 -11.88 -24.68
C GLN A 267 -5.39 -13.06 -23.85
N TRP A 268 -5.27 -14.23 -24.49
CA TRP A 268 -4.63 -15.43 -23.95
C TRP A 268 -3.35 -15.71 -24.75
N ILE A 269 -2.22 -16.01 -24.07
CA ILE A 269 -0.93 -16.29 -24.72
C ILE A 269 -0.47 -17.73 -24.50
N SER A 270 -0.41 -18.18 -23.24
CA SER A 270 0.12 -19.51 -22.90
C SER A 270 -0.49 -20.01 -21.59
N SER A 271 -1.74 -20.46 -21.64
CA SER A 271 -2.43 -20.93 -20.44
C SER A 271 -3.60 -21.86 -20.73
N TYR A 272 -4.02 -22.57 -19.67
CA TYR A 272 -5.22 -23.38 -19.63
C TYR A 272 -6.25 -22.69 -18.72
N LEU A 273 -7.53 -22.72 -19.11
CA LEU A 273 -8.63 -22.52 -18.18
C LEU A 273 -8.80 -23.84 -17.41
N ILE A 274 -8.54 -23.82 -16.10
CA ILE A 274 -8.69 -25.01 -15.26
C ILE A 274 -10.14 -25.08 -14.77
N GLU A 275 -10.76 -26.26 -14.88
CA GLU A 275 -12.13 -26.51 -14.42
C GLU A 275 -12.33 -26.11 -12.95
N GLY A 276 -13.53 -25.63 -12.63
CA GLY A 276 -13.94 -25.37 -11.24
C GLY A 276 -14.26 -26.67 -10.52
N GLY A 277 -13.85 -26.77 -9.26
CA GLY A 277 -14.29 -27.84 -8.36
C GLY A 277 -15.72 -27.64 -7.88
#